data_AF-A0A4Z0CAQ2-F1
#
_entry.id   AF-A0A4Z0CAQ2-F1
#
_cell.length_a   1.000
_cell.length_b   1.000
_cell.length_c   1.000
_cell.angle_alpha   90.00
_cell.angle_beta   90.00
_cell.angle_gamma   90.00
#
_symmetry.space_group_name_H-M   'P 1'
#
loop_
_entity.id
_entity.type
_entity.pdbx_description
1 polymer ?
#
loop_
_entity_poly.entity_id
_entity_poly.type
_entity_poly.pdbx_seq_one_letter_code
_entity_poly.pdbx_strand_id
1 'polypeptide(L)'
;MRRSDLLSRRIGRLIVLLLAFAAAACSERPQRPRVAGGEPDRGRAAIERYGCAACHTIPGLPSYGANVGPPLLHLAERGYLAGVLPNTPEHLVQWLRDPPSIAPRTAMPNLGVSQAEAADIAAYLYAH
;
A
#
# COMPACT_ATOMS: atom_id res chain seq x y z
N MET A 1 -32.48 23.72 46.15
CA MET A 1 -31.32 23.19 45.40
C MET A 1 -31.66 23.23 43.92
N ARG A 2 -30.97 24.05 43.13
CA ARG A 2 -31.46 24.65 41.88
C ARG A 2 -31.22 23.72 40.68
N ARG A 3 -32.28 23.36 39.94
CA ARG A 3 -32.24 22.55 38.70
C ARG A 3 -31.23 23.07 37.65
N SER A 4 -30.90 24.36 37.69
CA SER A 4 -29.89 25.00 36.84
C SER A 4 -28.48 24.42 37.04
N ASP A 5 -28.13 24.02 38.26
CA ASP A 5 -26.77 23.58 38.61
C ASP A 5 -26.51 22.15 38.11
N LEU A 6 -27.57 21.33 38.09
CA LEU A 6 -27.55 19.98 37.51
C LEU A 6 -27.48 20.01 35.98
N LEU A 7 -28.14 20.98 35.34
CA LEU A 7 -28.11 21.14 33.89
C LEU A 7 -26.73 21.61 33.40
N SER A 8 -26.13 22.58 34.09
CA SER A 8 -24.78 23.10 33.79
C SER A 8 -23.70 22.01 33.95
N ARG A 9 -23.80 21.18 35.00
CA ARG A 9 -22.91 20.02 35.20
C ARG A 9 -23.05 18.93 34.13
N ARG A 10 -24.27 18.71 33.61
CA ARG A 10 -24.51 17.74 32.52
C ARG A 10 -23.96 18.24 31.19
N ILE A 11 -24.13 19.52 30.88
CA ILE A 11 -23.59 20.16 29.66
C ILE A 11 -22.06 20.13 29.68
N GLY A 12 -21.43 20.49 30.81
CA GLY A 12 -19.97 20.43 30.95
C GLY A 12 -19.39 19.02 30.75
N ARG A 13 -20.06 17.98 31.27
CA ARG A 13 -19.66 16.57 31.05
C ARG A 13 -19.82 16.14 29.59
N LEU A 14 -20.91 16.55 28.93
CA LEU A 14 -21.14 16.27 27.50
C LEU A 14 -20.07 16.92 26.61
N ILE A 15 -19.68 18.17 26.90
CA ILE A 15 -18.63 18.87 26.16
C ILE A 15 -17.27 18.17 26.35
N VAL A 16 -16.91 17.79 27.58
CA VAL A 16 -15.66 17.07 27.86
C VAL A 16 -15.64 15.70 27.16
N LEU A 17 -16.75 14.97 27.15
CA LEU A 17 -16.87 13.69 26.46
C LEU A 17 -16.78 13.83 24.93
N LEU A 18 -17.41 14.85 24.35
CA LEU A 18 -17.34 15.13 22.91
C LEU A 18 -15.92 15.55 22.48
N LEU A 19 -15.23 16.37 23.27
CA LEU A 19 -13.84 16.76 23.02
C LEU A 19 -12.88 15.56 23.13
N ALA A 20 -13.10 14.67 24.10
CA ALA A 20 -12.31 13.44 24.24
C ALA A 20 -12.53 12.48 23.06
N PHE A 21 -13.76 12.37 22.54
CA PHE A 21 -14.06 11.57 21.36
C PHE A 21 -13.41 12.12 20.09
N ALA A 22 -13.40 13.45 19.91
CA ALA A 22 -12.76 14.09 18.76
C ALA A 22 -11.24 13.87 18.75
N ALA A 23 -10.58 13.86 19.91
CA ALA A 23 -9.13 13.62 20.02
C ALA A 23 -8.73 12.17 19.67
N ALA A 24 -9.60 11.19 19.94
CA ALA A 24 -9.34 9.77 19.63
C ALA A 24 -9.55 9.43 18.14
N ALA A 25 -10.29 10.26 17.40
CA ALA A 25 -10.61 10.01 15.98
C ALA A 25 -9.52 10.44 14.99
N CYS A 26 -8.39 11.00 15.47
CA CYS A 26 -7.36 11.57 14.61
C CYS A 26 -6.00 10.89 14.80
N SER A 27 -5.84 9.57 14.66
CA SER A 27 -4.48 8.98 14.77
C SER A 27 -4.18 7.62 14.13
N GLU A 28 -5.08 6.99 13.37
CA GLU A 28 -4.70 5.74 12.66
C GLU A 28 -4.39 6.04 11.19
N ARG A 29 -3.14 6.40 10.91
CA ARG A 29 -2.62 6.27 9.55
C ARG A 29 -2.53 4.77 9.24
N PRO A 30 -3.11 4.29 8.13
CA PRO A 30 -2.96 2.90 7.73
C PRO A 30 -1.47 2.54 7.70
N GLN A 31 -1.08 1.56 8.49
CA GLN A 31 0.30 1.08 8.49
C GLN A 31 0.56 0.42 7.14
N ARG A 32 1.57 0.91 6.41
CA ARG A 32 1.98 0.32 5.13
C ARG A 32 2.40 -1.14 5.35
N PRO A 33 2.04 -2.08 4.44
CA PRO A 33 2.47 -3.46 4.56
C PRO A 33 4.00 -3.55 4.59
N ARG A 34 4.54 -4.32 5.54
CA ARG A 34 5.98 -4.62 5.61
C ARG A 34 6.25 -5.94 4.91
N VAL A 35 7.22 -5.96 4.01
CA VAL A 35 7.66 -7.19 3.32
C VAL A 35 8.85 -7.78 4.07
N ALA A 36 8.74 -9.03 4.53
CA ALA A 36 9.81 -9.69 5.26
C ALA A 36 11.05 -9.87 4.36
N GLY A 37 12.21 -9.38 4.84
CA GLY A 37 13.50 -9.49 4.13
C GLY A 37 13.65 -8.60 2.89
N GLY A 38 12.62 -7.82 2.55
CA GLY A 38 12.66 -6.87 1.44
C GLY A 38 13.29 -5.55 1.84
N GLU A 39 14.20 -5.05 1.02
CA GLU A 39 14.88 -3.78 1.20
C GLU A 39 14.55 -2.81 0.05
N PRO A 40 13.85 -1.68 0.32
CA PRO A 40 13.40 -0.75 -0.71
C PRO A 40 14.50 -0.25 -1.64
N ASP A 41 15.69 0.06 -1.12
CA ASP A 41 16.79 0.59 -1.94
C ASP A 41 17.28 -0.44 -2.97
N ARG A 42 17.36 -1.72 -2.57
CA ARG A 42 17.63 -2.83 -3.51
C ARG A 42 16.46 -3.03 -4.47
N GLY A 43 15.24 -2.80 -4.00
CA GLY A 43 14.02 -2.86 -4.78
C GLY A 43 14.05 -1.87 -5.94
N ARG A 44 14.47 -0.63 -5.69
CA ARG A 44 14.65 0.39 -6.73
C ARG A 44 15.58 -0.10 -7.84
N ALA A 45 16.74 -0.64 -7.47
CA ALA A 45 17.71 -1.16 -8.43
C ALA A 45 17.17 -2.38 -9.21
N ALA A 46 16.43 -3.27 -8.55
CA ALA A 46 15.79 -4.40 -9.20
C ALA A 46 14.69 -3.96 -10.18
N ILE A 47 13.85 -2.98 -9.83
CA ILE A 47 12.82 -2.41 -10.71
C ILE A 47 13.44 -1.87 -12.01
N GLU A 48 14.58 -1.18 -11.90
CA GLU A 48 15.32 -0.68 -13.06
C GLU A 48 15.89 -1.83 -13.91
N ARG A 49 16.54 -2.82 -13.29
CA ARG A 49 17.13 -3.98 -13.98
C ARG A 49 16.10 -4.82 -14.71
N TYR A 50 14.96 -5.10 -14.08
CA TYR A 50 13.87 -5.88 -14.67
C TYR A 50 13.00 -5.06 -15.63
N GLY A 51 13.27 -3.76 -15.80
CA GLY A 51 12.60 -2.92 -16.79
C GLY A 51 11.12 -2.67 -16.48
N CYS A 52 10.71 -2.67 -15.21
CA CYS A 52 9.29 -2.52 -14.86
C CYS A 52 8.68 -1.20 -15.36
N ALA A 53 9.52 -0.15 -15.48
CA ALA A 53 9.13 1.16 -16.00
C ALA A 53 8.78 1.17 -17.50
N ALA A 54 9.10 0.10 -18.24
CA ALA A 54 8.66 -0.06 -19.63
C ALA A 54 7.15 -0.29 -19.76
N CYS A 55 6.52 -0.80 -18.70
CA CYS A 55 5.07 -1.09 -18.69
C CYS A 55 4.30 -0.22 -17.70
N HIS A 56 4.92 0.19 -16.59
CA HIS A 56 4.27 0.90 -15.50
C HIS A 56 4.87 2.29 -15.27
N THR A 57 4.04 3.24 -14.87
CA THR A 57 4.52 4.44 -14.17
C THR A 57 4.72 4.12 -12.70
N ILE A 58 5.93 4.38 -12.18
CA ILE A 58 6.34 4.01 -10.81
C ILE A 58 6.88 5.27 -10.10
N PRO A 59 6.37 5.63 -8.90
CA PRO A 59 6.91 6.78 -8.16
C PRO A 59 8.41 6.64 -7.92
N GLY A 60 9.15 7.75 -8.02
CA GLY A 60 10.59 7.77 -7.75
C GLY A 60 11.48 7.21 -8.88
N LEU A 61 10.90 6.78 -9.99
CA LEU A 61 11.61 6.37 -11.21
C LEU A 61 11.20 7.23 -12.42
N PRO A 62 12.08 7.38 -13.42
CA PRO A 62 11.71 7.99 -14.69
C PRO A 62 10.52 7.26 -15.31
N SER A 63 9.50 8.01 -15.73
CA SER A 63 8.38 7.48 -16.50
C SER A 63 8.62 7.73 -17.98
N TYR A 64 8.34 6.72 -18.79
CA TYR A 64 8.42 6.79 -20.25
C TYR A 64 7.03 6.92 -20.90
N GLY A 65 6.00 7.32 -20.12
CA GLY A 65 4.61 7.33 -20.58
C GLY A 65 4.05 5.92 -20.81
N ALA A 66 4.61 4.92 -20.12
CA ALA A 66 4.18 3.53 -20.24
C ALA A 66 2.75 3.36 -19.70
N ASN A 67 1.87 2.86 -20.57
CA ASN A 67 0.44 2.63 -20.31
C ASN A 67 0.02 1.18 -20.59
N VAL A 68 0.97 0.24 -20.63
CA VAL A 68 0.68 -1.19 -20.81
C VAL A 68 0.09 -1.76 -19.52
N GLY A 69 0.74 -1.48 -18.40
CA GLY A 69 0.24 -1.76 -17.06
C GLY A 69 -0.33 -0.50 -16.41
N PRO A 70 -1.22 -0.64 -15.42
CA PRO A 70 -1.71 0.51 -14.66
C PRO A 70 -0.55 1.18 -13.91
N PRO A 71 -0.62 2.48 -13.62
CA PRO A 71 0.35 3.12 -12.73
C PRO A 71 0.43 2.39 -11.38
N LEU A 72 1.60 2.37 -10.74
CA LEU A 72 1.82 1.68 -9.45
C LEU A 72 1.84 2.62 -8.24
N LEU A 73 1.37 3.86 -8.40
CA LEU A 73 1.23 4.81 -7.31
C LEU A 73 0.25 4.29 -6.26
N HIS A 74 0.52 4.54 -4.98
CA HIS A 74 -0.36 4.17 -3.87
C HIS A 74 -0.70 2.68 -3.83
N LEU A 75 0.23 1.80 -4.23
CA LEU A 75 -0.03 0.36 -4.28
C LEU A 75 -0.45 -0.18 -2.90
N ALA A 76 0.14 0.34 -1.82
CA ALA A 76 -0.18 -0.05 -0.44
C ALA A 76 -1.64 0.21 -0.04
N GLU A 77 -2.34 1.12 -0.73
CA GLU A 77 -3.73 1.49 -0.42
C GLU A 77 -4.74 0.62 -1.18
N ARG A 78 -4.30 -0.18 -2.15
CA ARG A 78 -5.18 -1.01 -2.98
C ARG A 78 -5.63 -2.25 -2.23
N GLY A 79 -6.89 -2.65 -2.42
CA GLY A 79 -7.39 -3.92 -1.89
C GLY A 79 -6.94 -5.16 -2.67
N TYR A 80 -6.68 -5.01 -3.98
CA TYR A 80 -6.37 -6.12 -4.88
C TYR A 80 -5.17 -5.84 -5.80
N LEU A 81 -4.40 -6.90 -6.07
CA LEU A 81 -3.32 -6.96 -7.05
C LEU A 81 -3.88 -7.52 -8.36
N ALA A 82 -3.68 -6.77 -9.45
CA ALA A 82 -4.16 -7.11 -10.79
C ALA A 82 -5.68 -7.48 -10.87
N GLY A 83 -6.46 -7.10 -9.85
CA GLY A 83 -7.87 -7.48 -9.72
C GLY A 83 -8.14 -8.95 -9.37
N VAL A 84 -7.11 -9.74 -9.04
CA VAL A 84 -7.24 -11.21 -8.88
C VAL A 84 -6.77 -11.74 -7.52
N LEU A 85 -5.84 -11.05 -6.84
CA LEU A 85 -5.37 -11.44 -5.51
C LEU A 85 -5.60 -10.33 -4.48
N PRO A 86 -5.95 -10.66 -3.22
CA PRO A 86 -5.86 -9.69 -2.12
C PRO A 86 -4.46 -9.11 -2.03
N ASN A 87 -4.34 -7.81 -1.79
CA ASN A 87 -3.05 -7.12 -1.71
C ASN A 87 -2.35 -7.38 -0.38
N THR A 88 -1.59 -8.48 -0.33
CA THR A 88 -0.70 -8.82 0.79
C THR A 88 0.75 -8.90 0.29
N PRO A 89 1.75 -8.71 1.19
CA PRO A 89 3.16 -8.90 0.84
C PRO A 89 3.45 -10.23 0.15
N GLU A 90 2.87 -11.32 0.64
CA GLU A 90 3.08 -12.66 0.12
C GLU A 90 2.54 -12.78 -1.31
N HIS A 91 1.34 -12.26 -1.56
CA HIS A 91 0.72 -12.29 -2.88
C HIS A 91 1.42 -11.37 -3.88
N LEU A 92 1.90 -10.20 -3.46
CA LEU A 92 2.67 -9.32 -4.33
C LEU A 92 3.97 -9.99 -4.75
N VAL A 93 4.67 -10.63 -3.81
CA VAL A 93 5.89 -11.38 -4.09
C VAL A 93 5.60 -12.55 -5.04
N GLN A 94 4.52 -13.31 -4.81
CA GLN A 94 4.11 -14.39 -5.71
C GLN A 94 3.78 -13.88 -7.12
N TRP A 95 3.03 -12.78 -7.21
CA TRP A 95 2.67 -12.14 -8.46
C TRP A 95 3.91 -11.67 -9.24
N LEU A 96 4.89 -11.03 -8.58
CA LEU A 96 6.10 -10.55 -9.23
C LEU A 96 6.96 -11.68 -9.82
N ARG A 97 6.90 -12.89 -9.24
CA ARG A 97 7.70 -14.04 -9.68
C ARG A 97 7.08 -14.79 -10.85
N ASP A 98 5.76 -14.99 -10.85
CA ASP A 98 5.09 -15.74 -11.91
C ASP A 98 3.63 -15.30 -12.13
N PRO A 99 3.40 -14.12 -12.75
CA PRO A 99 2.05 -13.61 -13.00
C PRO A 99 1.18 -14.56 -13.85
N PRO A 100 1.67 -15.19 -14.95
CA PRO A 100 0.86 -16.11 -15.75
C PRO A 100 0.35 -17.33 -15.00
N SER A 101 1.07 -17.80 -13.96
CA SER A 101 0.60 -18.92 -13.13
C SER A 101 -0.66 -18.56 -12.31
N ILE A 102 -0.85 -17.28 -12.00
CA ILE A 102 -1.98 -16.75 -11.23
C ILE A 102 -3.11 -16.30 -12.17
N ALA A 103 -2.76 -15.57 -13.22
CA ALA A 103 -3.69 -15.03 -14.20
C ALA A 103 -3.20 -15.34 -15.62
N PRO A 104 -3.60 -16.49 -16.22
CA PRO A 104 -3.04 -16.97 -17.50
C PRO A 104 -3.18 -16.01 -18.69
N ARG A 105 -4.10 -15.04 -18.62
CA ARG A 105 -4.33 -14.02 -19.66
C ARG A 105 -3.75 -12.65 -19.32
N THR A 106 -2.93 -12.55 -18.28
CA THR A 106 -2.26 -11.29 -17.91
C THR A 106 -1.28 -10.86 -18.99
N ALA A 107 -1.17 -9.55 -19.21
CA ALA A 107 -0.14 -8.98 -20.09
C ALA A 107 1.24 -8.92 -19.42
N MET A 108 1.31 -9.05 -18.08
CA MET A 108 2.58 -9.04 -17.36
C MET A 108 3.31 -10.38 -17.55
N PRO A 109 4.46 -10.41 -18.23
CA PRO A 109 5.17 -11.66 -18.47
C PRO A 109 5.85 -12.16 -17.18
N ASN A 110 6.26 -13.43 -17.19
CA ASN A 110 7.23 -13.90 -16.21
C ASN A 110 8.61 -13.32 -16.55
N LEU A 111 9.10 -12.40 -15.72
CA LEU A 111 10.38 -11.71 -15.90
C LEU A 111 11.58 -12.49 -15.30
N GLY A 112 11.33 -13.65 -14.68
CA GLY A 112 12.36 -14.42 -13.97
C GLY A 112 12.83 -13.74 -12.68
N VAL A 113 11.94 -13.01 -12.00
CA VAL A 113 12.27 -12.33 -10.75
C VAL A 113 12.58 -13.35 -9.66
N SER A 114 13.74 -13.22 -9.01
CA SER A 114 14.10 -14.08 -7.89
C SER A 114 13.22 -13.82 -6.66
N GLN A 115 13.15 -14.78 -5.73
CA GLN A 115 12.37 -14.60 -4.49
C GLN A 115 12.86 -13.39 -3.67
N ALA A 116 14.17 -13.20 -3.58
CA ALA A 116 14.75 -12.09 -2.82
C ALA A 116 14.47 -10.74 -3.49
N GLU A 117 14.66 -10.64 -4.81
CA GLU A 117 14.39 -9.39 -5.52
C GLU A 117 12.90 -9.08 -5.59
N ALA A 118 12.02 -10.08 -5.68
CA ALA A 118 10.58 -9.85 -5.58
C ALA A 118 10.19 -9.24 -4.22
N ALA A 119 10.82 -9.69 -3.12
CA ALA A 119 10.62 -9.09 -1.81
C ALA A 119 11.15 -7.66 -1.73
N ASP A 120 12.33 -7.39 -2.28
CA ASP A 120 12.91 -6.05 -2.36
C ASP A 120 12.02 -5.10 -3.19
N ILE A 121 11.55 -5.54 -4.37
CA ILE A 121 10.63 -4.78 -5.23
C ILE A 121 9.32 -4.50 -4.50
N ALA A 122 8.72 -5.51 -3.87
CA ALA A 122 7.49 -5.33 -3.11
C ALA A 122 7.66 -4.32 -1.96
N ALA A 123 8.80 -4.36 -1.26
CA ALA A 123 9.12 -3.40 -0.21
C ALA A 123 9.21 -1.97 -0.77
N TYR A 124 9.84 -1.78 -1.92
CA TYR A 124 9.86 -0.49 -2.61
C TYR A 124 8.46 -0.01 -2.97
N LEU A 125 7.65 -0.87 -3.60
CA LEU A 125 6.31 -0.50 -4.08
C LEU A 125 5.33 -0.19 -2.94
N TYR A 126 5.47 -0.79 -1.76
CA TYR A 126 4.65 -0.40 -0.60
C TYR A 126 5.13 0.86 0.11
N ALA A 127 6.40 1.25 -0.09
CA ALA A 127 6.96 2.47 0.48
C ALA A 127 6.65 3.74 -0.34
N HIS A 128 5.99 3.61 -1.49
CA HIS A 128 5.73 4.70 -2.44
C HIS A 128 4.28 4.71 -2.95
#